data_AF-A0A520EC69-F1
#
_entry.id   AF-A0A520EC69-F1
#
_cell.length_a   1.000
_cell.length_b   1.000
_cell.length_c   1.000
_cell.angle_alpha   90.00
_cell.angle_beta   90.00
_cell.angle_gamma   90.00
#
_symmetry.space_group_name_H-M   'P 1'
#
loop_
_entity.id
_entity.type
_entity.pdbx_description
1 polymer ?
#
loop_
_entity_poly.entity_id
_entity_poly.type
_entity_poly.pdbx_seq_one_letter_code
_entity_poly.pdbx_strand_id
1 'polypeptide(L)'
;MTTASAQPGDQDQPTAASADELSRFTFPELGLGQSTTVDLTGPRTRVTVPSPAGAVPSTLNAVLTTPAWLDRGWVDVESDGRPITRIALDGAAPTTPVSIPLAATRTVDGVIPLDLIPSVIPDDRYCPDPDSDAVRLIDATVDYSGAPAVPGTIADFLPVLLRKLTLFVPATPDRETITAATTVATSVVHHYGAQPVQVVVRPDSELQGAVPDGSFERSIVLTKNSDAGAELIYPVEQAPPRLYLAGTGSDLTDQARLITSDLSQIAIGTSALAGPGAPQARLAPDSITLDNLGIGTVSGTGG
;
A
#
# COMPACT_ATOMS: atom_id res chain seq x y z
N MET A 1 -27.74 54.74 -19.64
CA MET A 1 -28.24 53.85 -18.57
C MET A 1 -28.27 52.45 -19.18
N THR A 2 -27.20 51.68 -19.00
CA THR A 2 -27.11 50.29 -19.47
C THR A 2 -26.35 49.53 -18.39
N THR A 3 -27.08 48.83 -17.54
CA THR A 3 -26.53 47.98 -16.48
C THR A 3 -26.37 46.57 -17.04
N ALA A 4 -25.13 46.14 -17.24
CA ALA A 4 -24.78 44.74 -17.44
C ALA A 4 -24.88 44.03 -16.08
N SER A 5 -25.67 42.97 -16.00
CA SER A 5 -25.74 42.08 -14.83
C SER A 5 -24.86 40.88 -15.12
N ALA A 6 -23.84 40.66 -14.28
CA ALA A 6 -23.02 39.46 -14.28
C ALA A 6 -23.68 38.43 -13.35
N GLN A 7 -23.86 37.21 -13.85
CA GLN A 7 -24.33 36.06 -13.08
C GLN A 7 -23.18 35.52 -12.22
N PRO A 8 -23.37 35.20 -10.93
CA PRO A 8 -22.33 34.54 -10.13
C PRO A 8 -22.17 33.09 -10.62
N GLY A 9 -20.91 32.71 -10.88
CA GLY A 9 -20.55 31.34 -11.26
C GLY A 9 -20.74 30.35 -10.12
N ASP A 10 -21.11 29.13 -10.50
CA ASP A 10 -21.04 27.95 -9.66
C ASP A 10 -19.64 27.83 -9.06
N GLN A 11 -19.56 27.92 -7.74
CA GLN A 11 -18.39 27.46 -7.01
C GLN A 11 -18.53 25.95 -6.86
N ASP A 12 -17.64 25.22 -7.54
CA ASP A 12 -17.36 23.81 -7.30
C ASP A 12 -17.10 23.60 -5.79
N GLN A 13 -18.11 23.09 -5.11
CA GLN A 13 -18.01 22.65 -3.74
C GLN A 13 -17.49 21.21 -3.78
N PRO A 14 -16.35 20.88 -3.12
CA PRO A 14 -15.82 19.53 -3.16
C PRO A 14 -16.86 18.57 -2.57
N THR A 15 -17.41 17.70 -3.43
CA THR A 15 -18.32 16.63 -3.04
C THR A 15 -17.64 15.79 -1.98
N ALA A 16 -18.23 15.74 -0.79
CA ALA A 16 -17.83 14.80 0.24
C ALA A 16 -17.94 13.39 -0.35
N ALA A 17 -16.79 12.72 -0.50
CA ALA A 17 -16.75 11.33 -0.95
C ALA A 17 -17.68 10.51 -0.06
N SER A 18 -18.54 9.69 -0.68
CA SER A 18 -19.43 8.80 0.04
C SER A 18 -18.63 7.76 0.84
N ALA A 19 -19.20 7.23 1.93
CA ALA A 19 -18.53 6.21 2.75
C ALA A 19 -18.13 4.95 1.93
N ASP A 20 -18.84 4.67 0.84
CA ASP A 20 -18.52 3.61 -0.13
C ASP A 20 -17.26 3.93 -0.96
N GLU A 21 -17.05 5.19 -1.38
CA GLU A 21 -15.83 5.60 -2.09
C GLU A 21 -14.59 5.57 -1.18
N LEU A 22 -14.78 5.79 0.12
CA LEU A 22 -13.70 5.67 1.11
C LEU A 22 -13.26 4.22 1.34
N SER A 23 -14.07 3.24 0.93
CA SER A 23 -13.81 1.80 1.10
C SER A 23 -13.45 1.09 -0.22
N ARG A 24 -13.24 1.83 -1.31
CA ARG A 24 -12.80 1.30 -2.61
C ARG A 24 -11.35 1.64 -2.88
N PHE A 25 -10.54 0.65 -3.28
CA PHE A 25 -9.15 0.83 -3.67
C PHE A 25 -8.89 0.36 -5.10
N THR A 26 -8.15 1.14 -5.87
CA THR A 26 -7.61 0.71 -7.16
C THR A 26 -6.43 -0.24 -6.96
N PHE A 27 -6.13 -1.10 -7.94
CA PHE A 27 -4.94 -1.95 -7.90
C PHE A 27 -3.63 -1.19 -7.68
N PRO A 28 -3.39 -0.04 -8.30
CA PRO A 28 -2.24 0.80 -8.00
C PRO A 28 -2.16 1.23 -6.53
N GLU A 29 -3.28 1.62 -5.91
CA GLU A 29 -3.31 1.96 -4.48
C GLU A 29 -3.04 0.76 -3.57
N LEU A 30 -3.27 -0.46 -4.05
CA LEU A 30 -2.91 -1.71 -3.37
C LEU A 30 -1.49 -2.18 -3.69
N GLY A 31 -0.74 -1.46 -4.53
CA GLY A 31 0.60 -1.85 -4.97
C GLY A 31 0.63 -3.00 -6.00
N LEU A 32 -0.51 -3.32 -6.62
CA LEU A 32 -0.65 -4.40 -7.61
C LEU A 32 -0.36 -3.95 -9.06
N GLY A 33 -0.04 -2.67 -9.26
CA GLY A 33 0.23 -2.07 -10.56
C GLY A 33 -1.04 -1.65 -11.32
N GLN A 34 -0.86 -1.09 -12.51
CA GLN A 34 -1.96 -0.57 -13.36
C GLN A 34 -2.72 -1.68 -14.10
N SER A 35 -2.07 -2.83 -14.32
CA SER A 35 -2.66 -3.98 -14.99
C SER A 35 -2.01 -5.26 -14.50
N THR A 36 -2.78 -6.35 -14.50
CA THR A 36 -2.30 -7.70 -14.20
C THR A 36 -2.42 -8.54 -15.46
N THR A 37 -1.29 -9.00 -16.00
CA THR A 37 -1.27 -9.97 -17.11
C THR A 37 -1.58 -11.36 -16.57
N VAL A 38 -2.52 -12.05 -17.19
CA VAL A 38 -2.75 -13.48 -16.96
C VAL A 38 -1.75 -14.26 -17.80
N ASP A 39 -0.88 -15.02 -17.13
CA ASP A 39 0.10 -15.89 -17.76
C ASP A 39 -0.60 -17.10 -18.37
N LEU A 40 -0.80 -17.06 -19.69
CA LEU A 40 -1.47 -18.10 -20.46
C LEU A 40 -0.61 -19.34 -20.69
N THR A 41 0.70 -19.26 -20.42
CA THR A 41 1.65 -20.36 -20.59
C THR A 41 1.97 -21.07 -19.28
N GLY A 42 1.77 -20.36 -18.15
CA GLY A 42 1.97 -20.87 -16.80
C GLY A 42 0.73 -21.56 -16.23
N PRO A 43 0.88 -22.20 -15.05
CA PRO A 43 -0.22 -22.90 -14.39
C PRO A 43 -1.24 -21.96 -13.72
N ARG A 44 -0.80 -20.75 -13.31
CA ARG A 44 -1.64 -19.72 -12.70
C ARG A 44 -0.92 -18.37 -12.63
N THR A 45 -1.69 -17.28 -12.56
CA THR A 45 -1.23 -15.97 -12.10
C THR A 45 -1.82 -15.66 -10.73
N ARG A 46 -0.97 -15.30 -9.77
CA ARG A 46 -1.41 -14.99 -8.41
C ARG A 46 -1.57 -13.48 -8.20
N VAL A 47 -2.73 -13.09 -7.65
CA VAL A 47 -3.01 -11.76 -7.13
C VAL A 47 -3.26 -11.89 -5.63
N THR A 48 -2.72 -10.98 -4.83
CA THR A 48 -2.95 -10.97 -3.37
C THR A 48 -3.69 -9.71 -2.99
N VAL A 49 -4.91 -9.86 -2.50
CA VAL A 49 -5.76 -8.73 -2.11
C VAL A 49 -5.65 -8.55 -0.60
N PRO A 50 -5.20 -7.39 -0.10
CA PRO A 50 -5.14 -7.13 1.34
C PRO A 50 -6.51 -7.26 2.00
N SER A 51 -6.56 -7.77 3.22
CA SER A 51 -7.79 -7.95 3.99
C SER A 51 -7.55 -7.59 5.46
N PRO A 52 -7.52 -6.28 5.79
CA PRO A 52 -7.35 -5.80 7.16
C PRO A 52 -8.40 -6.36 8.13
N ALA A 53 -8.05 -6.49 9.41
CA ALA A 53 -9.02 -6.82 10.43
C ALA A 53 -10.14 -5.76 10.50
N GLY A 54 -11.39 -6.19 10.42
CA GLY A 54 -12.58 -5.31 10.42
C GLY A 54 -12.99 -4.77 9.05
N ALA A 55 -12.11 -4.81 8.04
CA ALA A 55 -12.41 -4.40 6.66
C ALA A 55 -12.05 -5.53 5.69
N VAL A 56 -13.06 -6.26 5.22
CA VAL A 56 -12.85 -7.41 4.32
C VAL A 56 -13.20 -7.05 2.87
N PRO A 57 -12.39 -7.45 1.89
CA PRO A 57 -12.71 -7.33 0.47
C PRO A 57 -14.04 -8.00 0.16
N SER A 58 -14.94 -7.28 -0.48
CA SER A 58 -16.27 -7.77 -0.83
C SER A 58 -16.35 -8.15 -2.31
N THR A 59 -15.78 -7.32 -3.20
CA THR A 59 -15.81 -7.51 -4.65
C THR A 59 -14.56 -6.93 -5.30
N LEU A 60 -14.01 -7.63 -6.29
CA LEU A 60 -13.02 -7.08 -7.23
C LEU A 60 -13.73 -6.81 -8.56
N ASN A 61 -13.72 -5.56 -9.01
CA ASN A 61 -14.24 -5.15 -10.30
C ASN A 61 -13.08 -4.76 -11.22
N ALA A 62 -13.08 -5.21 -12.45
CA ALA A 62 -12.04 -4.89 -13.43
C ALA A 62 -12.60 -4.92 -14.85
N VAL A 63 -11.76 -4.55 -15.82
CA VAL A 63 -11.98 -4.82 -17.24
C VAL A 63 -10.97 -5.88 -17.67
N LEU A 64 -11.46 -6.97 -18.26
CA LEU A 64 -10.63 -8.01 -18.83
C LEU A 64 -10.41 -7.74 -20.32
N THR A 65 -9.17 -7.79 -20.79
CA THR A 65 -8.84 -7.72 -22.22
C THR A 65 -8.73 -9.11 -22.81
N THR A 66 -9.34 -9.33 -23.97
CA THR A 66 -9.25 -10.59 -24.72
C THR A 66 -8.46 -10.35 -26.02
N PRO A 67 -7.31 -11.02 -26.22
CA PRO A 67 -6.54 -10.93 -27.45
C PRO A 67 -7.29 -11.45 -28.68
N ALA A 68 -7.01 -10.89 -29.85
CA ALA A 68 -7.69 -11.25 -31.09
C ALA A 68 -7.34 -12.66 -31.62
N TRP A 69 -6.19 -13.20 -31.20
CA TRP A 69 -5.75 -14.54 -31.58
C TRP A 69 -6.49 -15.65 -30.81
N LEU A 70 -7.29 -15.30 -29.81
CA LEU A 70 -8.03 -16.25 -28.98
C LEU A 70 -9.43 -16.50 -29.58
N ASP A 71 -9.74 -17.74 -29.93
CA ASP A 71 -11.08 -18.13 -30.41
C ASP A 71 -12.06 -18.25 -29.24
N ARG A 72 -11.69 -19.05 -28.23
CA ARG A 72 -12.48 -19.23 -27.01
C ARG A 72 -11.62 -19.64 -25.83
N GLY A 73 -12.10 -19.36 -24.62
CA GLY A 73 -11.42 -19.80 -23.41
C GLY A 73 -12.13 -19.31 -22.17
N TRP A 74 -11.48 -19.52 -21.02
CA TRP A 74 -11.91 -18.95 -19.76
C TRP A 74 -10.73 -18.78 -18.82
N VAL A 75 -10.93 -17.96 -17.80
CA VAL A 75 -10.05 -17.85 -16.63
C VAL A 75 -10.86 -18.32 -15.43
N ASP A 76 -10.45 -19.43 -14.83
CA ASP A 76 -10.95 -19.85 -13.52
C ASP A 76 -10.31 -18.98 -12.44
N VAL A 77 -11.12 -18.46 -11.53
CA VAL A 77 -10.65 -17.70 -10.37
C VAL A 77 -10.87 -18.54 -9.14
N GLU A 78 -9.78 -18.86 -8.45
CA GLU A 78 -9.79 -19.64 -7.22
C GLU A 78 -9.17 -18.86 -6.07
N SER A 79 -9.54 -19.22 -4.84
CA SER A 79 -8.82 -18.81 -3.63
C SER A 79 -8.61 -20.01 -2.73
N ASP A 80 -7.36 -20.28 -2.37
CA ASP A 80 -6.99 -21.44 -1.54
C ASP A 80 -7.55 -22.77 -2.09
N GLY A 81 -7.48 -22.95 -3.41
CA GLY A 81 -8.00 -24.12 -4.13
C GLY A 81 -9.53 -24.24 -4.18
N ARG A 82 -10.25 -23.18 -3.82
CA ARG A 82 -11.72 -23.12 -3.91
C ARG A 82 -12.13 -22.27 -5.10
N PRO A 83 -12.93 -22.80 -6.04
CA PRO A 83 -13.49 -22.01 -7.13
C PRO A 83 -14.37 -20.88 -6.60
N ILE A 84 -14.14 -19.67 -7.10
CA ILE A 84 -14.94 -18.48 -6.83
C ILE A 84 -15.87 -18.22 -8.02
N THR A 85 -15.28 -18.08 -9.20
CA THR A 85 -16.00 -17.78 -10.44
C THR A 85 -15.19 -18.23 -11.66
N ARG A 86 -15.85 -18.33 -12.80
CA ARG A 86 -15.22 -18.56 -14.12
C ARG A 86 -15.57 -17.39 -15.01
N ILE A 87 -14.55 -16.77 -15.59
CA ILE A 87 -14.71 -15.66 -16.53
C ILE A 87 -14.49 -16.18 -17.94
N ALA A 88 -15.50 -16.06 -18.80
CA ALA A 88 -15.37 -16.43 -20.20
C ALA A 88 -14.49 -15.43 -20.96
N LEU A 89 -13.65 -15.94 -21.85
CA LEU A 89 -12.88 -15.16 -22.82
C LEU A 89 -13.58 -15.27 -24.17
N ASP A 90 -14.05 -14.13 -24.67
CA ASP A 90 -14.74 -14.01 -25.95
C ASP A 90 -13.90 -13.18 -26.92
N GLY A 91 -13.36 -13.82 -27.96
CA GLY A 91 -12.55 -13.16 -28.98
C GLY A 91 -13.33 -12.11 -29.79
N ALA A 92 -14.67 -12.15 -29.79
CA ALA A 92 -15.50 -11.11 -30.39
C ALA A 92 -15.65 -9.86 -29.49
N ALA A 93 -15.34 -9.98 -28.20
CA ALA A 93 -15.41 -8.92 -27.21
C ALA A 93 -14.00 -8.60 -26.67
N PRO A 94 -13.27 -7.66 -27.28
CA PRO A 94 -11.88 -7.36 -26.92
C PRO A 94 -11.73 -6.84 -25.48
N THR A 95 -12.80 -6.29 -24.90
CA THR A 95 -12.88 -5.92 -23.49
C THR A 95 -14.20 -6.39 -22.88
N THR A 96 -14.13 -6.92 -21.66
CA THR A 96 -15.30 -7.40 -20.92
C THR A 96 -15.21 -6.94 -19.46
N PRO A 97 -16.21 -6.21 -18.93
CA PRO A 97 -16.28 -5.93 -17.50
C PRO A 97 -16.44 -7.21 -16.69
N VAL A 98 -15.69 -7.34 -15.60
CA VAL A 98 -15.71 -8.51 -14.72
C VAL A 98 -15.93 -8.08 -13.28
N SER A 99 -16.68 -8.89 -12.54
CA SER A 99 -16.93 -8.72 -11.12
C SER A 99 -16.71 -10.06 -10.42
N ILE A 100 -15.73 -10.11 -9.52
CA ILE A 100 -15.30 -11.31 -8.80
C ILE A 100 -15.74 -11.14 -7.34
N PRO A 101 -16.68 -11.96 -6.85
CA PRO A 101 -17.14 -11.86 -5.47
C PRO A 101 -16.08 -12.39 -4.50
N LEU A 102 -15.70 -11.58 -3.52
CA LEU A 102 -14.66 -11.91 -2.53
C LEU A 102 -15.23 -12.21 -1.14
N ALA A 103 -16.48 -11.82 -0.86
CA ALA A 103 -17.06 -11.90 0.49
C ALA A 103 -17.07 -13.30 1.13
N ALA A 104 -17.07 -14.38 0.33
CA ALA A 104 -17.04 -15.76 0.81
C ALA A 104 -15.64 -16.38 0.84
N THR A 105 -14.62 -15.63 0.44
CA THR A 105 -13.23 -16.11 0.40
C THR A 105 -12.60 -16.03 1.78
N ARG A 106 -11.59 -16.87 2.01
CA ARG A 106 -10.90 -16.91 3.29
C ARG A 106 -9.72 -15.95 3.26
N THR A 107 -9.63 -15.13 4.28
CA THR A 107 -8.42 -14.38 4.59
C THR A 107 -7.41 -15.31 5.27
N VAL A 108 -6.21 -15.38 4.71
CA VAL A 108 -5.06 -16.10 5.26
C VAL A 108 -3.96 -15.08 5.47
N ASP A 109 -3.44 -14.97 6.69
CA ASP A 109 -2.38 -14.02 7.06
C ASP A 109 -2.66 -12.57 6.61
N GLY A 110 -3.92 -12.12 6.73
CA GLY A 110 -4.32 -10.76 6.39
C GLY A 110 -4.46 -10.47 4.89
N VAL A 111 -4.43 -11.49 4.03
CA VAL A 111 -4.66 -11.36 2.58
C VAL A 111 -5.64 -12.41 2.06
N ILE A 112 -6.28 -12.12 0.93
CA ILE A 112 -7.02 -13.08 0.11
C ILE A 112 -6.16 -13.40 -1.12
N PRO A 113 -5.59 -14.62 -1.21
CA PRO A 113 -4.89 -15.05 -2.41
C PRO A 113 -5.92 -15.42 -3.49
N LEU A 114 -5.77 -14.84 -4.67
CA LEU A 114 -6.53 -15.17 -5.87
C LEU A 114 -5.59 -15.79 -6.89
N ASP A 115 -5.92 -16.99 -7.36
CA ASP A 115 -5.23 -17.66 -8.45
C ASP A 115 -6.10 -17.56 -9.70
N LEU A 116 -5.57 -16.92 -10.75
CA LEU A 116 -6.16 -16.82 -12.08
C LEU A 116 -5.58 -17.95 -12.95
N ILE A 117 -6.42 -18.89 -13.36
CA ILE A 117 -6.02 -20.12 -14.04
C ILE A 117 -6.64 -20.10 -15.45
N PRO A 118 -5.84 -19.83 -16.49
CA PRO A 118 -6.36 -19.75 -17.85
C PRO A 118 -6.55 -21.13 -18.48
N SER A 119 -7.56 -21.23 -19.34
CA SER A 119 -7.78 -22.35 -20.26
C SER A 119 -8.21 -21.77 -21.60
N VAL A 120 -7.29 -21.74 -22.56
CA VAL A 120 -7.47 -21.01 -23.82
C VAL A 120 -7.36 -21.93 -25.02
N ILE A 121 -8.12 -21.61 -26.06
CA ILE A 121 -8.09 -22.26 -27.36
C ILE A 121 -7.76 -21.18 -28.40
N PRO A 122 -6.54 -21.20 -28.96
CA PRO A 122 -6.15 -20.25 -30.01
C PRO A 122 -6.99 -20.41 -31.28
N ASP A 123 -7.15 -19.32 -32.02
CA ASP A 123 -7.61 -19.32 -33.41
C ASP A 123 -6.51 -19.94 -34.29
N ASP A 124 -6.88 -20.92 -35.11
CA ASP A 124 -5.96 -21.69 -35.95
C ASP A 124 -5.34 -20.88 -37.11
N ARG A 125 -5.83 -19.66 -37.35
CA ARG A 125 -5.32 -18.72 -38.36
C ARG A 125 -4.26 -17.77 -37.81
N TYR A 126 -4.06 -17.73 -36.50
CA TYR A 126 -3.10 -16.84 -35.84
C TYR A 126 -1.98 -17.63 -35.16
N CYS A 127 -0.74 -17.15 -35.28
CA CYS A 127 0.33 -17.57 -34.38
C CYS A 127 0.19 -16.77 -33.09
N PRO A 128 -0.07 -17.41 -31.93
CA PRO A 128 -0.18 -16.69 -30.66
C PRO A 128 1.12 -15.99 -30.29
N ASP A 129 1.03 -14.73 -29.89
CA ASP A 129 2.12 -13.99 -29.25
C ASP A 129 1.61 -13.48 -27.89
N PRO A 130 1.60 -14.36 -26.86
CA PRO A 130 1.03 -14.03 -25.56
C PRO A 130 1.84 -12.97 -24.80
N ASP A 131 3.06 -12.65 -25.24
CA ASP A 131 3.90 -11.63 -24.62
C ASP A 131 3.50 -10.22 -25.10
N SER A 132 3.14 -10.09 -26.39
CA SER A 132 2.75 -8.79 -26.98
C SER A 132 1.23 -8.53 -26.94
N ASP A 133 0.40 -9.57 -26.98
CA ASP A 133 -1.06 -9.47 -26.95
C ASP A 133 -1.66 -10.46 -25.93
N ALA A 134 -1.71 -10.01 -24.67
CA ALA A 134 -2.02 -10.84 -23.51
C ALA A 134 -3.42 -10.58 -22.95
N VAL A 135 -3.98 -11.59 -22.28
CA VAL A 135 -5.14 -11.39 -21.40
C VAL A 135 -4.70 -10.56 -20.19
N ARG A 136 -5.38 -9.45 -19.93
CA ARG A 136 -5.04 -8.55 -18.81
C ARG A 136 -6.28 -8.16 -18.05
N LEU A 137 -6.14 -8.04 -16.73
CA LEU A 137 -7.06 -7.25 -15.91
C LEU A 137 -6.53 -5.82 -15.87
N ILE A 138 -7.35 -4.87 -16.30
CA ILE A 138 -7.08 -3.43 -16.26
C ILE A 138 -8.19 -2.72 -15.47
N ASP A 139 -7.95 -1.47 -15.07
CA ASP A 139 -8.89 -0.62 -14.33
C ASP A 139 -9.48 -1.32 -13.10
N ALA A 140 -8.66 -2.15 -12.46
CA ALA A 140 -9.10 -3.02 -11.39
C ALA A 140 -9.25 -2.24 -10.08
N THR A 141 -10.37 -2.48 -9.41
CA THR A 141 -10.75 -1.91 -8.11
C THR A 141 -11.25 -3.01 -7.18
N VAL A 142 -11.06 -2.80 -5.88
CA VAL A 142 -11.53 -3.68 -4.83
C VAL A 142 -12.38 -2.86 -3.87
N ASP A 143 -13.64 -3.27 -3.73
CA ASP A 143 -14.54 -2.74 -2.72
C ASP A 143 -14.33 -3.50 -1.40
N TYR A 144 -14.30 -2.79 -0.29
CA TYR A 144 -14.22 -3.33 1.05
C TYR A 144 -15.54 -3.11 1.78
N SER A 145 -15.87 -4.06 2.65
CA SER A 145 -17.00 -3.95 3.57
C SER A 145 -16.52 -3.84 5.01
N GLY A 146 -17.20 -3.01 5.80
CA GLY A 146 -16.80 -2.69 7.17
C GLY A 146 -15.74 -1.60 7.24
N ALA A 147 -15.13 -1.45 8.41
CA ALA A 147 -14.08 -0.47 8.67
C ALA A 147 -12.93 -1.16 9.41
N PRO A 148 -11.66 -0.82 9.09
CA PRO A 148 -10.51 -1.30 9.84
C PRO A 148 -10.69 -1.08 11.34
N ALA A 149 -10.28 -2.06 12.14
CA ALA A 149 -10.29 -1.94 13.59
C ALA A 149 -9.45 -0.72 14.04
N VAL A 150 -9.94 0.00 15.05
CA VAL A 150 -9.16 1.07 15.68
C VAL A 150 -7.94 0.44 16.35
N PRO A 151 -6.71 0.90 16.05
CA PRO A 151 -5.49 0.36 16.66
C PRO A 151 -5.53 0.50 18.18
N GLY A 152 -5.30 -0.61 18.90
CA GLY A 152 -5.19 -0.63 20.36
C GLY A 152 -3.74 -0.62 20.88
N THR A 153 -2.78 -0.87 19.99
CA THR A 153 -1.35 -0.97 20.31
C THR A 153 -0.51 -0.24 19.28
N ILE A 154 0.74 0.10 19.64
CA ILE A 154 1.69 0.69 18.68
C ILE A 154 1.98 -0.27 17.52
N ALA A 155 1.99 -1.59 17.78
CA ALA A 155 2.14 -2.61 16.75
C ALA A 155 1.03 -2.53 15.68
N ASP A 156 -0.20 -2.24 16.09
CA ASP A 156 -1.37 -2.14 15.20
C ASP A 156 -1.51 -0.74 14.57
N PHE A 157 -0.65 0.21 14.94
CA PHE A 157 -0.81 1.62 14.55
C PHE A 157 -0.80 1.79 13.04
N LEU A 158 0.16 1.16 12.34
CA LEU A 158 0.21 1.18 10.89
C LEU A 158 -0.74 0.11 10.32
N PRO A 159 -1.81 0.50 9.60
CA PRO A 159 -2.74 -0.46 9.01
C PRO A 159 -2.09 -1.22 7.85
N VAL A 160 -2.71 -2.31 7.40
CA VAL A 160 -2.27 -3.01 6.17
C VAL A 160 -2.37 -2.10 4.92
N LEU A 161 -3.29 -1.13 4.93
CA LEU A 161 -3.49 -0.16 3.85
C LEU A 161 -3.41 1.26 4.40
N LEU A 162 -2.51 2.08 3.85
CA LEU A 162 -2.38 3.49 4.23
C LEU A 162 -2.45 4.40 3.01
N ARG A 163 -3.42 5.31 2.98
CA ARG A 163 -3.53 6.35 1.94
C ARG A 163 -2.72 7.57 2.29
N LYS A 164 -2.81 8.01 3.55
CA LYS A 164 -2.25 9.29 3.97
C LYS A 164 -1.58 9.20 5.33
N LEU A 165 -0.34 9.68 5.39
CA LEU A 165 0.38 9.96 6.62
C LEU A 165 0.46 11.48 6.83
N THR A 166 -0.03 11.99 7.95
CA THR A 166 0.17 13.37 8.36
C THR A 166 1.22 13.45 9.46
N LEU A 167 2.28 14.21 9.25
CA LEU A 167 3.32 14.47 10.23
C LEU A 167 3.11 15.87 10.80
N PHE A 168 2.78 15.95 12.09
CA PHE A 168 2.77 17.20 12.83
C PHE A 168 4.14 17.44 13.44
N VAL A 169 4.73 18.57 13.08
CA VAL A 169 6.11 18.93 13.43
C VAL A 169 6.10 20.33 14.07
N PRO A 170 6.94 20.61 15.08
CA PRO A 170 7.07 21.95 15.65
C PRO A 170 7.19 23.03 14.57
N ALA A 171 6.44 24.14 14.71
CA ALA A 171 6.45 25.23 13.74
C ALA A 171 7.85 25.79 13.42
N THR A 172 8.78 25.69 14.36
CA THR A 172 10.20 26.00 14.17
C THR A 172 11.05 24.77 14.53
N PRO A 173 11.20 23.79 13.63
CA PRO A 173 11.91 22.55 13.94
C PRO A 173 13.43 22.80 13.94
N ASP A 174 14.15 22.13 14.85
CA ASP A 174 15.61 22.04 14.77
C ASP A 174 16.05 20.93 13.81
N ARG A 175 17.37 20.78 13.65
CA ARG A 175 17.96 19.82 12.71
C ARG A 175 17.59 18.38 13.06
N GLU A 176 17.54 18.09 14.36
CA GLU A 176 17.21 16.79 14.93
C GLU A 176 15.75 16.44 14.62
N THR A 177 14.83 17.38 14.81
CA THR A 177 13.41 17.21 14.49
C THR A 177 13.18 17.03 12.99
N ILE A 178 13.89 17.78 12.14
CA ILE A 178 13.83 17.61 10.67
C ILE A 178 14.32 16.20 10.28
N THR A 179 15.39 15.74 10.93
CA THR A 179 15.95 14.39 10.69
C THR A 179 14.97 13.30 11.10
N ALA A 180 14.33 13.44 12.26
CA ALA A 180 13.31 12.53 12.74
C ALA A 180 12.09 12.49 11.80
N ALA A 181 11.56 13.66 11.40
CA ALA A 181 10.45 13.75 10.46
C ALA A 181 10.76 13.09 9.12
N THR A 182 11.95 13.34 8.57
CA THR A 182 12.42 12.70 7.34
C THR A 182 12.54 11.19 7.52
N THR A 183 13.07 10.73 8.66
CA THR A 183 13.21 9.31 8.98
C THR A 183 11.85 8.63 9.06
N VAL A 184 10.87 9.22 9.74
CA VAL A 184 9.51 8.68 9.81
C VAL A 184 8.90 8.59 8.41
N ALA A 185 8.94 9.69 7.64
CA ALA A 185 8.35 9.74 6.30
C ALA A 185 8.94 8.66 5.40
N THR A 186 10.26 8.55 5.32
CA THR A 186 10.93 7.57 4.46
C THR A 186 10.73 6.14 4.94
N SER A 187 10.73 5.92 6.26
CA SER A 187 10.50 4.60 6.84
C SER A 187 9.09 4.09 6.56
N VAL A 188 8.08 4.95 6.71
CA VAL A 188 6.69 4.59 6.39
C VAL A 188 6.54 4.32 4.90
N VAL A 189 7.05 5.18 4.02
CA VAL A 189 6.99 4.94 2.57
C VAL A 189 7.70 3.64 2.20
N HIS A 190 8.86 3.35 2.80
CA HIS A 190 9.57 2.10 2.59
C HIS A 190 8.77 0.89 3.09
N HIS A 191 8.09 1.00 4.24
CA HIS A 191 7.27 -0.08 4.81
C HIS A 191 6.14 -0.51 3.87
N TYR A 192 5.47 0.43 3.21
CA TYR A 192 4.37 0.13 2.28
C TYR A 192 4.84 -0.23 0.86
N GLY A 193 6.12 -0.05 0.55
CA GLY A 193 6.74 -0.52 -0.68
C GLY A 193 6.04 -0.02 -1.94
N ALA A 194 5.36 -0.92 -2.65
CA ALA A 194 4.66 -0.61 -3.89
C ALA A 194 3.33 0.15 -3.69
N GLN A 195 2.76 0.14 -2.48
CA GLN A 195 1.57 0.93 -2.18
C GLN A 195 1.95 2.42 -2.05
N PRO A 196 1.32 3.32 -2.84
CA PRO A 196 1.57 4.74 -2.74
C PRO A 196 0.97 5.31 -1.45
N VAL A 197 1.80 5.95 -0.64
CA VAL A 197 1.38 6.68 0.58
C VAL A 197 1.57 8.18 0.37
N GLN A 198 0.50 8.96 0.53
CA GLN A 198 0.60 10.42 0.55
C GLN A 198 1.15 10.87 1.90
N VAL A 199 2.36 11.46 1.91
CA VAL A 199 2.93 12.05 3.12
C VAL A 199 2.69 13.56 3.13
N VAL A 200 2.06 14.08 4.17
CA VAL A 200 1.77 15.50 4.38
C VAL A 200 2.45 15.96 5.67
N VAL A 201 3.17 17.07 5.63
CA VAL A 201 3.79 17.68 6.81
C VAL A 201 3.01 18.94 7.17
N ARG A 202 2.66 19.09 8.46
CA ARG A 202 1.91 20.24 9.00
C ARG A 202 2.58 20.75 10.28
N PRO A 203 2.46 22.03 10.60
CA PRO A 203 2.90 22.53 11.90
C PRO A 203 2.02 21.99 13.02
N ASP A 204 2.61 21.69 14.17
CA ASP A 204 1.94 21.20 15.37
C ASP A 204 0.92 22.19 15.96
N SER A 205 1.06 23.49 15.67
CA SER A 205 0.06 24.52 15.99
C SER A 205 -1.31 24.26 15.37
N GLU A 206 -1.39 23.45 14.31
CA GLU A 206 -2.65 23.06 13.66
C GLU A 206 -3.30 21.82 14.27
N LEU A 207 -2.62 21.14 15.22
CA LEU A 207 -3.06 19.86 15.79
C LEU A 207 -4.41 19.94 16.50
N GLN A 208 -4.67 21.04 17.20
CA GLN A 208 -5.89 21.23 18.00
C GLN A 208 -7.14 21.43 17.13
N GLY A 209 -6.97 21.95 15.92
CA GLY A 209 -8.05 22.10 14.93
C GLY A 209 -8.11 20.98 13.89
N ALA A 210 -7.16 20.04 13.92
CA ALA A 210 -7.10 18.96 12.95
C ALA A 210 -8.25 17.97 13.17
N VAL A 211 -8.95 17.64 12.07
CA VAL A 211 -9.97 16.58 12.02
C VAL A 211 -9.33 15.24 12.43
N PRO A 212 -10.07 14.34 13.12
CA PRO A 212 -9.59 12.97 13.36
C PRO A 212 -9.26 12.24 12.04
N ASP A 213 -8.30 11.33 12.11
CA ASP A 213 -7.88 10.55 10.94
C ASP A 213 -9.02 9.64 10.46
N GLY A 214 -9.10 9.44 9.15
CA GLY A 214 -9.92 8.39 8.56
C GLY A 214 -9.32 6.99 8.76
N SER A 215 -10.10 5.95 8.45
CA SER A 215 -9.70 4.54 8.58
C SER A 215 -8.34 4.18 7.98
N PHE A 216 -7.99 4.77 6.85
CA PHE A 216 -6.76 4.53 6.09
C PHE A 216 -5.81 5.73 6.14
N GLU A 217 -5.95 6.56 7.16
CA GLU A 217 -5.09 7.71 7.42
C GLU A 217 -4.44 7.57 8.79
N ARG A 218 -3.22 8.08 8.95
CA ARG A 218 -2.53 8.11 10.24
C ARG A 218 -1.84 9.45 10.44
N SER A 219 -1.87 9.91 11.68
CA SER A 219 -1.17 11.11 12.12
C SER A 219 -0.11 10.78 13.15
N ILE A 220 1.10 11.28 12.93
CA ILE A 220 2.22 11.19 13.86
C ILE A 220 2.58 12.60 14.30
N VAL A 221 2.76 12.80 15.61
CA VAL A 221 3.13 14.09 16.21
C VAL A 221 4.54 13.97 16.77
N LEU A 222 5.46 14.79 16.25
CA LEU A 222 6.80 14.91 16.81
C LEU A 222 6.80 16.00 17.88
N THR A 223 7.19 15.66 19.09
CA THR A 223 7.26 16.60 20.19
C THR A 223 8.63 16.56 20.87
N LYS A 224 9.11 17.73 21.31
CA LYS A 224 10.31 17.79 22.13
C LYS A 224 9.93 17.63 23.60
N ASN A 225 10.43 16.56 24.21
CA ASN A 225 10.27 16.31 25.63
C ASN A 225 11.53 15.59 26.14
N SER A 226 11.97 15.93 27.36
CA SER A 226 13.06 15.21 28.03
C SER A 226 12.70 13.75 28.32
N ASP A 227 11.40 13.48 28.50
CA ASP A 227 10.88 12.13 28.63
C ASP A 227 10.62 11.58 27.22
N ALA A 228 11.62 10.87 26.69
CA ALA A 228 11.50 10.22 25.38
C ALA A 228 10.49 9.06 25.42
N GLY A 229 9.81 8.82 24.31
CA GLY A 229 8.88 7.71 24.18
C GLY A 229 7.91 7.85 23.01
N ALA A 230 7.16 6.78 22.78
CA ALA A 230 6.08 6.70 21.82
C ALA A 230 4.77 6.44 22.56
N GLU A 231 3.70 7.19 22.24
CA GLU A 231 2.39 7.05 22.90
C GLU A 231 1.24 7.22 21.92
N LEU A 232 0.22 6.37 22.02
CA LEU A 232 -1.05 6.51 21.33
C LEU A 232 -2.01 7.39 22.11
N ILE A 233 -2.42 8.51 21.52
CA ILE A 233 -3.43 9.39 22.07
C ILE A 233 -4.67 9.33 21.17
N TYR A 234 -5.83 9.06 21.76
CA TYR A 234 -7.10 8.93 21.06
C TYR A 234 -7.84 10.27 21.10
N PRO A 235 -7.89 11.06 20.01
CA PRO A 235 -8.61 12.32 20.01
C PRO A 235 -10.12 12.10 20.13
N VAL A 236 -10.61 10.98 19.56
CA VAL A 236 -11.98 10.49 19.62
C VAL A 236 -11.94 8.96 19.68
N GLU A 237 -12.78 8.34 20.49
CA GLU A 237 -12.73 6.89 20.80
C GLU A 237 -12.94 5.99 19.57
N GLN A 238 -13.75 6.42 18.59
CA GLN A 238 -14.07 5.66 17.38
C GLN A 238 -13.14 5.95 16.19
N ALA A 239 -12.13 6.81 16.38
CA ALA A 239 -11.19 7.17 15.33
C ALA A 239 -9.80 6.58 15.63
N PRO A 240 -8.95 6.37 14.61
CA PRO A 240 -7.56 6.01 14.83
C PRO A 240 -6.85 6.97 15.79
N PRO A 241 -5.97 6.47 16.67
CA PRO A 241 -5.17 7.32 17.54
C PRO A 241 -4.14 8.11 16.73
N ARG A 242 -3.61 9.18 17.34
CA ARG A 242 -2.40 9.85 16.89
C ARG A 242 -1.21 9.26 17.65
N LEU A 243 -0.13 8.96 16.94
CA LEU A 243 1.10 8.49 17.55
C LEU A 243 1.99 9.68 17.90
N TYR A 244 2.21 9.93 19.18
CA TYR A 244 3.13 10.93 19.67
C TYR A 244 4.51 10.31 19.81
N LEU A 245 5.50 10.91 19.17
CA LEU A 245 6.91 10.59 19.36
C LEU A 245 7.57 11.75 20.10
N ALA A 246 8.00 11.48 21.32
CA ALA A 246 8.64 12.41 22.21
C ALA A 246 10.13 12.10 22.34
N GLY A 247 10.96 13.13 22.43
CA GLY A 247 12.38 12.99 22.76
C GLY A 247 13.17 14.26 22.52
N THR A 248 14.47 14.21 22.81
CA THR A 248 15.43 15.26 22.45
C THR A 248 16.66 14.67 21.80
N GLY A 249 17.36 15.44 20.95
CA GLY A 249 18.59 14.95 20.33
C GLY A 249 18.39 13.67 19.51
N SER A 250 19.25 12.69 19.72
CA SER A 250 19.19 11.37 19.07
C SER A 250 17.99 10.54 19.49
N ASP A 251 17.45 10.75 20.70
CA ASP A 251 16.38 9.90 21.26
C ASP A 251 15.10 9.99 20.43
N LEU A 252 14.79 11.18 19.90
CA LEU A 252 13.66 11.38 18.99
C LEU A 252 13.84 10.62 17.67
N THR A 253 15.08 10.53 17.18
CA THR A 253 15.39 9.76 15.97
C THR A 253 15.28 8.26 16.24
N ASP A 254 15.65 7.79 17.43
CA ASP A 254 15.48 6.40 17.82
C ASP A 254 14.00 6.03 18.00
N GLN A 255 13.17 6.92 18.58
CA GLN A 255 11.70 6.71 18.61
C GLN A 255 11.10 6.66 17.20
N ALA A 256 11.57 7.51 16.28
CA ALA A 256 11.11 7.50 14.89
C ALA A 256 11.38 6.17 14.18
N ARG A 257 12.50 5.50 14.51
CA ARG A 257 12.86 4.19 13.94
C ARG A 257 11.98 3.05 14.47
N LEU A 258 11.38 3.22 15.65
CA LEU A 258 10.52 2.19 16.25
C LEU A 258 9.41 1.77 15.29
N ILE A 259 8.74 2.75 14.66
CA ILE A 259 7.46 2.59 13.94
C ILE A 259 7.50 1.47 12.90
N THR A 260 8.61 1.30 12.20
CA THR A 260 8.74 0.32 11.10
C THR A 260 9.83 -0.71 11.35
N SER A 261 10.37 -0.76 12.56
CA SER A 261 11.34 -1.78 12.95
C SER A 261 10.64 -3.05 13.41
N ASP A 262 11.35 -4.18 13.44
CA ASP A 262 10.85 -5.43 14.03
C ASP A 262 10.44 -5.25 15.52
N LEU A 263 10.94 -4.18 16.18
CA LEU A 263 10.57 -3.85 17.55
C LEU A 263 9.14 -3.30 17.67
N SER A 264 8.52 -2.78 16.61
CA SER A 264 7.10 -2.40 16.66
C SER A 264 6.22 -3.63 16.83
N GLN A 265 6.60 -4.80 16.31
CA GLN A 265 5.81 -6.04 16.42
C GLN A 265 5.70 -6.56 17.86
N ILE A 266 6.60 -6.13 18.76
CA ILE A 266 6.57 -6.49 20.18
C ILE A 266 6.07 -5.35 21.07
N ALA A 267 5.74 -4.18 20.49
CA ALA A 267 5.15 -3.05 21.19
C ALA A 267 3.64 -3.25 21.40
N ILE A 268 3.29 -4.26 22.20
CA ILE A 268 1.92 -4.69 22.50
C ILE A 268 1.14 -3.77 23.45
N GLY A 269 1.67 -2.58 23.73
CA GLY A 269 1.05 -1.56 24.58
C GLY A 269 0.71 -0.28 23.81
N THR A 270 0.00 0.64 24.47
CA THR A 270 -0.27 1.99 23.96
C THR A 270 0.91 2.94 24.12
N SER A 271 1.96 2.52 24.84
CA SER A 271 3.19 3.28 25.06
C SER A 271 4.41 2.38 24.90
N ALA A 272 5.49 2.91 24.33
CA ALA A 272 6.76 2.21 24.19
C ALA A 272 7.94 3.18 24.28
N LEU A 273 9.13 2.65 24.59
CA LEU A 273 10.39 3.39 24.57
C LEU A 273 11.39 2.62 23.70
N ALA A 274 11.87 3.25 22.63
CA ALA A 274 12.98 2.74 21.84
C ALA A 274 14.32 3.22 22.43
N GLY A 275 15.25 2.29 22.62
CA GLY A 275 16.64 2.64 22.88
C GLY A 275 17.42 2.88 21.57
N PRO A 276 18.72 3.23 21.68
CA PRO A 276 19.60 3.34 20.53
C PRO A 276 19.57 2.07 19.68
N GLY A 277 19.21 2.21 18.40
CA GLY A 277 19.20 1.09 17.47
C GLY A 277 20.63 0.56 17.24
N ALA A 278 20.83 -0.75 17.36
CA ALA A 278 22.06 -1.36 16.88
C ALA A 278 22.13 -1.21 15.35
N PRO A 279 23.28 -0.83 14.76
CA PRO A 279 23.41 -0.83 13.31
C PRO A 279 23.10 -2.24 12.79
N GLN A 280 22.24 -2.35 11.78
CA GLN A 280 22.00 -3.63 11.13
C GLN A 280 23.33 -4.20 10.68
N ALA A 281 23.59 -5.47 11.02
CA ALA A 281 24.78 -6.17 10.59
C ALA A 281 24.81 -6.17 9.06
N ARG A 282 25.68 -5.34 8.48
CA ARG A 282 25.96 -5.41 7.05
C ARG A 282 26.73 -6.70 6.83
N LEU A 283 26.06 -7.70 6.28
CA LEU A 283 26.74 -8.86 5.73
C LEU A 283 27.74 -8.37 4.68
N ALA A 284 28.94 -8.96 4.68
CA ALA A 284 29.91 -8.70 3.63
C ALA A 284 29.25 -9.01 2.27
N PRO A 285 29.49 -8.21 1.23
CA PRO A 285 28.91 -8.47 -0.09
C PRO A 285 29.28 -9.89 -0.56
N ASP A 286 28.32 -10.62 -1.13
CA ASP A 286 28.47 -12.01 -1.59
C ASP A 286 29.54 -12.19 -2.69
N SER A 287 30.09 -11.09 -3.21
CA SER A 287 31.21 -11.09 -4.12
C SER A 287 32.19 -9.97 -3.80
N ILE A 288 33.44 -10.34 -3.56
CA ILE A 288 34.60 -9.44 -3.53
C ILE A 288 35.31 -9.56 -4.88
N THR A 289 35.65 -8.44 -5.53
CA THR A 289 36.47 -8.48 -6.75
C THR A 289 37.92 -8.81 -6.39
N LEU A 290 38.70 -9.35 -7.33
CA LEU A 290 40.14 -9.62 -7.13
C LEU A 290 40.90 -8.33 -6.76
N ASP A 291 40.49 -7.18 -7.32
CA ASP A 291 41.01 -5.86 -6.95
C ASP A 291 40.75 -5.53 -5.46
N ASN A 292 39.58 -5.90 -4.94
CA ASN A 292 39.24 -5.70 -3.52
C ASN A 292 39.98 -6.67 -2.58
N LEU A 293 40.56 -7.75 -3.11
CA LEU A 293 41.46 -8.66 -2.38
C LEU A 293 42.94 -8.24 -2.45
N GLY A 294 43.26 -7.11 -3.09
CA GLY A 294 44.64 -6.68 -3.32
C GLY A 294 45.41 -7.57 -4.31
N ILE A 295 44.71 -8.46 -5.01
CA ILE A 295 45.26 -9.29 -6.07
C ILE A 295 45.02 -8.52 -7.37
N GLY A 296 45.97 -7.68 -7.75
CA GLY A 296 45.90 -6.89 -8.98
C GLY A 296 45.74 -7.75 -10.24
N THR A 297 45.65 -7.09 -11.40
CA THR A 297 45.41 -7.70 -12.71
C THR A 297 46.24 -8.97 -12.97
N VAL A 298 45.55 -10.11 -13.07
CA VAL A 298 46.13 -11.39 -13.46
C VAL A 298 46.28 -11.41 -14.98
N SER A 299 47.51 -11.40 -15.49
CA SER A 299 47.80 -11.68 -16.90
C SER A 299 48.17 -13.16 -17.06
N GLY A 300 47.35 -13.89 -17.81
CA GLY A 300 47.65 -15.27 -18.22
C GLY A 300 48.11 -15.29 -19.67
N THR A 301 49.35 -15.68 -19.92
CA THR A 301 49.83 -16.09 -21.24
C THR A 301 49.69 -17.61 -21.36
N GLY A 302 48.78 -18.06 -22.22
CA GLY A 302 48.65 -19.49 -22.56
C GLY A 302 49.79 -19.93 -23.49
N GLY A 303 50.36 -21.10 -23.20
CA GLY A 303 51.26 -21.85 -24.09
C GLY A 303 50.54 -23.04 -24.70
#